data_AF-A0A6N7D9G0-F1
#
_entry.id   AF-A0A6N7D9G0-F1
#
_cell.length_a   1.000
_cell.length_b   1.000
_cell.length_c   1.000
_cell.angle_alpha   90.00
_cell.angle_beta   90.00
_cell.angle_gamma   90.00
#
_symmetry.space_group_name_H-M   'P 1'
#
loop_
_entity.id
_entity.type
_entity.pdbx_description
1 polymer ?
#
loop_
_entity_poly.entity_id
_entity_poly.type
_entity_poly.pdbx_seq_one_letter_code
_entity_poly.pdbx_strand_id
1 'polypeptide(L)'
;MARQTRGTRSCAHMPHSLRCGNDFVQEPFPFNIRVSMAVWNALYLKDQRFVPDAGKTPEWNHGAYLVNGLAHCATCHTPRNALMAEDDSRFLAGGSLGTWYAPNITSDATNGIGGWSEAELVQYLQTGRVAGKAQAAGPMAEAIEHSLQHLPDADLKSIAVYLKQTAAVGGTEAQPRYSYGTPDVKNEEALRGATGTVDAGWRIFSGSCAACHQATANGTGNGEYPSLFHNTATGASQPDNLIATILHGVDRTVEGHARFMPAFGDAASFTDRLSDQDIADVSNYVLTQYGNPATAKVSASDVAVLRAGGKPPFLAQVRPLILPALVVVVLAVIAFAVLRGRRKQSA
;
A
#
# COMPACT_ATOMS: atom_id res chain seq x y z
N MET A 1 -30.49 44.32 10.28
CA MET A 1 -31.56 43.42 10.77
C MET A 1 -32.08 42.60 9.60
N ALA A 2 -31.74 41.31 9.53
CA ALA A 2 -32.52 40.29 8.83
C ALA A 2 -31.96 38.92 9.27
N ARG A 3 -32.65 38.27 10.20
CA ARG A 3 -32.39 36.89 10.65
C ARG A 3 -32.82 35.95 9.53
N GLN A 4 -31.91 35.09 9.07
CA GLN A 4 -32.28 33.94 8.24
C GLN A 4 -32.65 32.78 9.17
N THR A 5 -33.92 32.43 9.14
CA THR A 5 -34.55 31.38 9.94
C THR A 5 -34.08 29.99 9.49
N ARG A 6 -33.53 29.20 10.43
CA ARG A 6 -33.22 27.77 10.22
C ARG A 6 -34.53 26.99 10.22
N GLY A 7 -34.83 26.33 9.10
CA GLY A 7 -35.91 25.34 9.02
C GLY A 7 -35.49 24.04 9.71
N THR A 8 -36.24 23.65 10.74
CA THR A 8 -36.16 22.34 11.38
C THR A 8 -36.88 21.31 10.52
N ARG A 9 -36.14 20.42 9.83
CA ARG A 9 -36.73 19.20 9.27
C ARG A 9 -36.77 18.13 10.36
N SER A 10 -37.96 17.61 10.61
CA SER A 10 -38.28 16.61 11.64
C SER A 10 -37.73 15.23 11.24
N CYS A 11 -36.79 14.69 12.04
CA CYS A 11 -36.24 13.33 11.89
C CYS A 11 -37.08 12.31 12.68
N ALA A 12 -38.39 12.21 12.40
CA ALA A 12 -39.26 11.38 13.23
C ALA A 12 -39.25 9.88 12.90
N HIS A 13 -38.77 9.43 11.73
CA HIS A 13 -38.94 8.02 11.29
C HIS A 13 -37.68 7.47 10.60
N MET A 14 -36.58 7.25 11.33
CA MET A 14 -35.43 6.48 10.82
C MET A 14 -34.88 5.53 11.89
N PRO A 15 -34.42 4.31 11.52
CA PRO A 15 -33.86 3.32 12.44
C PRO A 15 -32.60 3.83 13.14
N HIS A 16 -32.36 3.33 14.35
CA HIS A 16 -31.41 3.84 15.35
C HIS A 16 -29.93 3.99 14.93
N SER A 17 -29.52 3.55 13.74
CA SER A 17 -28.12 3.55 13.27
C SER A 17 -27.71 4.78 12.45
N LEU A 18 -28.63 5.69 12.10
CA LEU A 18 -28.32 6.89 11.32
C LEU A 18 -28.64 8.17 12.10
N ARG A 19 -27.92 8.40 13.19
CA ARG A 19 -27.84 9.76 13.75
C ARG A 19 -26.88 10.56 12.87
N CYS A 20 -27.41 11.51 12.10
CA CYS A 20 -26.65 12.66 11.61
C CYS A 20 -26.16 13.48 12.83
N GLY A 21 -25.07 13.03 13.44
CA GLY A 21 -24.23 13.89 14.27
C GLY A 21 -23.24 14.60 13.35
N ASN A 22 -23.14 15.93 13.49
CA ASN A 22 -21.93 16.65 13.10
C ASN A 22 -20.79 16.24 14.03
N ASP A 23 -20.42 14.96 14.03
CA ASP A 23 -19.18 14.51 14.63
C ASP A 23 -18.10 14.96 13.65
N PHE A 24 -17.64 16.19 13.81
CA PHE A 24 -16.33 16.59 13.31
C PHE A 24 -15.39 15.46 13.71
N VAL A 25 -14.72 14.84 12.74
CA VAL A 25 -13.66 13.87 13.00
C VAL A 25 -12.65 14.59 13.91
N GLN A 26 -12.78 14.37 15.22
CA GLN A 26 -11.88 14.94 16.21
C GLN A 26 -10.70 14.01 16.26
N GLU A 27 -9.60 14.45 15.64
CA GLU A 27 -8.34 13.75 15.72
C GLU A 27 -7.97 13.48 17.19
N PRO A 28 -7.64 12.24 17.57
CA PRO A 28 -7.34 11.93 18.95
C PRO A 28 -6.04 12.63 19.37
N PHE A 29 -5.95 13.04 20.64
CA PHE A 29 -4.71 13.58 21.21
C PHE A 29 -3.53 12.63 20.92
N PRO A 30 -2.34 13.17 20.55
CA PRO A 30 -1.95 14.58 20.46
C PRO A 30 -2.17 15.23 19.07
N PHE A 31 -2.81 14.52 18.14
CA PHE A 31 -2.91 14.94 16.74
C PHE A 31 -3.90 16.10 16.53
N ASN A 32 -4.74 16.40 17.52
CA ASN A 32 -5.59 17.60 17.55
C ASN A 32 -4.85 18.91 17.88
N ILE A 33 -3.59 18.87 18.32
CA ILE A 33 -2.85 20.07 18.74
C ILE A 33 -2.15 20.68 17.52
N ARG A 34 -2.67 21.77 16.95
CA ARG A 34 -2.06 22.42 15.76
C ARG A 34 -0.59 22.79 15.91
N VAL A 35 -0.12 23.06 17.13
CA VAL A 35 1.30 23.36 17.41
C VAL A 35 2.21 22.16 17.12
N SER A 36 1.70 20.93 17.22
CA SER A 36 2.48 19.73 16.87
C SER A 36 2.91 19.74 15.41
N MET A 37 2.03 20.21 14.51
CA MET A 37 2.35 20.39 13.08
C MET A 37 3.40 21.47 12.85
N ALA A 38 3.40 22.56 13.62
CA ALA A 38 4.42 23.59 13.51
C ALA A 38 5.81 23.05 13.90
N VAL A 39 5.88 22.26 14.99
CA VAL A 39 7.12 21.59 15.41
C VAL A 39 7.56 20.57 14.37
N TRP A 40 6.63 19.75 13.86
CA TRP A 40 6.94 18.76 12.84
C TRP A 40 7.47 19.40 11.55
N ASN A 41 6.83 20.48 11.09
CA ASN A 41 7.30 21.26 9.93
C ASN A 41 8.70 21.84 10.18
N ALA A 42 8.99 22.37 11.37
CA ALA A 42 10.32 22.87 11.69
C ALA A 42 11.42 21.79 11.61
N LEU A 43 11.06 20.51 11.80
CA LEU A 43 11.99 19.38 11.73
C LEU A 43 12.12 18.79 10.31
N TYR A 44 11.04 18.77 9.53
CA TYR A 44 10.96 17.94 8.31
C TYR A 44 10.53 18.70 7.04
N LEU A 45 10.01 19.92 7.14
CA LEU A 45 9.59 20.67 5.95
C LEU A 45 10.81 21.20 5.20
N LYS A 46 10.98 20.75 3.96
CA LYS A 46 11.91 21.36 3.01
C LYS A 46 11.16 22.36 2.14
N ASP A 47 11.21 23.64 2.50
CA ASP A 47 10.62 24.71 1.69
C ASP A 47 11.57 25.10 0.55
N GLN A 48 11.70 24.22 -0.43
CA GLN A 48 12.56 24.42 -1.59
C GLN A 48 11.78 24.17 -2.88
N ARG A 49 12.03 25.02 -3.88
CA ARG A 49 11.53 24.80 -5.24
C ARG A 49 12.39 23.78 -5.95
N PHE A 50 11.80 23.07 -6.91
CA PHE A 50 12.57 22.21 -7.80
C PHE A 50 13.62 23.03 -8.55
N VAL A 51 14.87 22.55 -8.53
CA VAL A 51 15.99 23.12 -9.26
C VAL A 51 16.49 22.04 -10.22
N PRO A 52 16.45 22.28 -11.55
CA PRO A 52 16.99 21.35 -12.53
C PRO A 52 18.48 21.07 -12.29
N ASP A 53 18.86 19.80 -12.43
CA ASP A 53 20.27 19.38 -12.43
C ASP A 53 20.89 19.68 -13.80
N ALA A 54 21.90 20.56 -13.82
CA ALA A 54 22.60 20.95 -15.04
C ALA A 54 23.38 19.80 -15.70
N GLY A 55 23.68 18.73 -14.97
CA GLY A 55 24.33 17.52 -15.49
C GLY A 55 23.36 16.51 -16.12
N LYS A 56 22.05 16.80 -16.13
CA LYS A 56 21.00 15.89 -16.61
C LYS A 56 20.26 16.45 -17.82
N THR A 57 19.68 15.56 -18.61
CA THR A 57 18.90 15.95 -19.79
C THR A 57 17.62 16.69 -19.39
N PRO A 58 17.03 17.50 -20.28
CA PRO A 58 15.74 18.13 -20.03
C PRO A 58 14.63 17.12 -19.71
N GLU A 59 14.61 15.98 -20.41
CA GLU A 59 13.67 14.88 -20.18
C GLU A 59 13.82 14.28 -18.77
N TRP A 60 15.05 14.05 -18.31
CA TRP A 60 15.29 13.57 -16.95
C TRP A 60 14.85 14.59 -15.90
N ASN A 61 15.16 15.88 -16.11
CA ASN A 61 14.76 16.95 -15.18
C ASN A 61 13.25 17.12 -15.11
N HIS A 62 12.55 16.99 -16.24
CA HIS A 62 11.09 16.99 -16.28
C HIS A 62 10.53 15.79 -15.52
N GLY A 63 11.09 14.59 -15.72
CA GLY A 63 10.74 13.40 -14.96
C GLY A 63 10.95 13.56 -13.45
N ALA A 64 12.09 14.13 -13.05
CA ALA A 64 12.39 14.43 -11.65
C ALA A 64 11.36 15.39 -11.05
N TYR A 65 10.96 16.43 -11.80
CA TYR A 65 9.93 17.38 -11.38
C TYR A 65 8.56 16.70 -11.22
N LEU A 66 8.16 15.85 -12.17
CA LEU A 66 6.91 15.10 -12.09
C LEU A 66 6.89 14.14 -10.90
N VAL A 67 7.92 13.31 -10.75
CA VAL A 67 8.00 12.28 -9.70
C VAL A 67 8.06 12.88 -8.29
N ASN A 68 8.87 13.92 -8.12
CA ASN A 68 9.12 14.52 -6.80
C ASN A 68 8.10 15.59 -6.41
N GLY A 69 7.45 16.21 -7.40
CA GLY A 69 6.51 17.31 -7.20
C GLY A 69 5.07 16.90 -7.45
N LEU A 70 4.67 16.75 -8.71
CA LEU A 70 3.25 16.68 -9.09
C LEU A 70 2.61 15.31 -8.84
N ALA A 71 3.32 14.23 -9.15
CA ALA A 71 2.84 12.86 -8.99
C ALA A 71 3.04 12.31 -7.57
N HIS A 72 3.85 12.98 -6.74
CA HIS A 72 4.09 12.65 -5.33
C HIS A 72 4.50 11.18 -5.10
N CYS A 73 5.30 10.58 -5.99
CA CYS A 73 5.59 9.13 -5.92
C CYS A 73 6.24 8.74 -4.59
N ALA A 74 7.08 9.61 -4.03
CA ALA A 74 7.72 9.43 -2.73
C ALA A 74 6.73 9.30 -1.57
N THR A 75 5.52 9.85 -1.69
CA THR A 75 4.53 9.80 -0.62
C THR A 75 4.16 8.37 -0.25
N CYS A 76 4.08 7.49 -1.26
CA CYS A 76 3.79 6.07 -1.08
C CYS A 76 5.06 5.23 -1.09
N HIS A 77 6.00 5.52 -1.99
CA HIS A 77 7.15 4.66 -2.25
C HIS A 77 8.38 4.95 -1.39
N THR A 78 8.34 5.91 -0.47
CA THR A 78 9.43 6.15 0.49
C THR A 78 8.96 5.74 1.90
N PRO A 79 9.76 4.98 2.66
CA PRO A 79 9.35 4.56 3.99
C PRO A 79 9.27 5.76 4.94
N ARG A 80 8.47 5.60 6.00
CA ARG A 80 8.29 6.62 7.05
C ARG A 80 9.11 6.28 8.28
N ASN A 81 9.71 7.29 8.90
CA ASN A 81 10.41 7.15 10.19
C ASN A 81 9.41 7.10 11.36
N ALA A 82 9.91 6.97 12.59
CA ALA A 82 9.09 6.86 13.79
C ALA A 82 8.15 8.07 14.01
N LEU A 83 8.50 9.25 13.50
CA LEU A 83 7.69 10.47 13.55
C LEU A 83 6.84 10.69 12.28
N MET A 84 6.65 9.65 11.47
CA MET A 84 5.88 9.67 10.23
C MET A 84 6.40 10.62 9.15
N ALA A 85 7.66 11.06 9.23
CA ALA A 85 8.30 11.78 8.13
C ALA A 85 8.95 10.80 7.13
N GLU A 86 9.04 11.24 5.87
CA GLU A 86 9.77 10.51 4.82
C GLU A 86 11.23 10.27 5.22
N ASP A 87 11.71 9.05 5.02
CA ASP A 87 13.12 8.71 5.18
C ASP A 87 13.84 8.83 3.84
N ASP A 88 14.41 10.01 3.58
CA ASP A 88 15.14 10.33 2.35
C ASP A 88 16.35 9.41 2.11
N SER A 89 16.91 8.79 3.15
CA SER A 89 18.01 7.82 2.96
C SER A 89 17.57 6.56 2.22
N ARG A 90 16.26 6.33 2.16
CA ARG A 90 15.57 5.23 1.49
C ARG A 90 14.55 5.74 0.48
N PHE A 91 14.85 6.87 -0.15
CA PHE A 91 14.00 7.48 -1.17
C PHE A 91 13.55 6.46 -2.23
N LEU A 92 12.23 6.34 -2.43
CA LEU A 92 11.58 5.39 -3.36
C LEU A 92 11.85 3.89 -3.10
N ALA A 93 12.40 3.52 -1.94
CA ALA A 93 12.77 2.15 -1.61
C ALA A 93 11.63 1.28 -1.02
N GLY A 94 10.38 1.71 -1.17
CA GLY A 94 9.17 1.03 -0.72
C GLY A 94 8.65 1.53 0.64
N GLY A 95 7.34 1.40 0.86
CA GLY A 95 6.65 1.92 2.04
C GLY A 95 5.38 1.13 2.37
N SER A 96 5.12 0.91 3.67
CA SER A 96 3.86 0.34 4.12
C SER A 96 2.77 1.41 4.10
N LEU A 97 1.60 1.04 3.56
CA LEU A 97 0.39 1.86 3.48
C LEU A 97 -0.74 1.23 4.31
N GLY A 98 -0.39 0.62 5.43
CA GLY A 98 -1.34 -0.19 6.21
C GLY A 98 -1.56 -1.55 5.56
N THR A 99 -2.72 -1.77 4.96
CA THR A 99 -3.06 -3.04 4.29
C THR A 99 -2.24 -3.30 3.03
N TRP A 100 -1.84 -2.25 2.31
CA TRP A 100 -1.07 -2.35 1.08
C TRP A 100 0.40 -2.02 1.30
N TYR A 101 1.26 -2.53 0.44
CA TYR A 101 2.68 -2.22 0.42
C TYR A 101 3.08 -1.61 -0.93
N ALA A 102 3.57 -0.37 -0.91
CA ALA A 102 4.15 0.27 -2.07
C ALA A 102 5.57 -0.29 -2.28
N PRO A 103 5.87 -0.91 -3.44
CA PRO A 103 7.16 -1.55 -3.66
C PRO A 103 8.30 -0.54 -3.82
N ASN A 104 9.53 -1.02 -3.75
CA ASN A 104 10.70 -0.26 -4.18
C ASN A 104 10.61 0.02 -5.70
N ILE A 105 10.72 1.29 -6.10
CA ILE A 105 10.69 1.73 -7.51
C ILE A 105 11.99 2.44 -7.93
N THR A 106 13.08 2.18 -7.19
CA THR A 106 14.41 2.61 -7.60
C THR A 106 14.93 1.79 -8.78
N SER A 107 16.04 2.25 -9.38
CA SER A 107 16.75 1.54 -10.45
C SER A 107 17.40 0.21 -10.05
N ASP A 108 17.27 -0.24 -8.79
CA ASP A 108 17.80 -1.53 -8.33
C ASP A 108 17.21 -2.70 -9.14
N ALA A 109 18.08 -3.59 -9.65
CA ALA A 109 17.69 -4.65 -10.58
C ALA A 109 16.89 -5.79 -9.92
N THR A 110 17.08 -5.99 -8.62
CA THR A 110 16.49 -7.12 -7.87
C THR A 110 15.31 -6.67 -7.02
N ASN A 111 15.48 -5.59 -6.26
CA ASN A 111 14.52 -5.08 -5.30
C ASN A 111 13.60 -4.03 -5.93
N GLY A 112 14.12 -3.26 -6.89
CA GLY A 112 13.43 -2.18 -7.55
C GLY A 112 12.85 -2.56 -8.91
N ILE A 113 12.79 -1.57 -9.81
CA ILE A 113 12.31 -1.68 -11.18
C ILE A 113 13.45 -1.67 -12.21
N GLY A 114 14.70 -1.91 -11.76
CA GLY A 114 15.88 -1.92 -12.63
C GLY A 114 15.78 -2.93 -13.78
N GLY A 115 15.07 -4.03 -13.59
CA GLY A 115 14.80 -5.04 -14.63
C GLY A 115 13.60 -4.77 -15.55
N TRP A 116 12.94 -3.62 -15.41
CA TRP A 116 11.87 -3.17 -16.31
C TRP A 116 12.44 -2.23 -17.37
N SER A 117 11.94 -2.33 -18.60
CA SER A 117 12.21 -1.36 -19.65
C SER A 117 11.41 -0.07 -19.41
N GLU A 118 11.85 1.04 -20.01
CA GLU A 118 11.09 2.30 -19.97
C GLU A 118 9.71 2.14 -20.60
N ALA A 119 9.59 1.36 -21.68
CA ALA A 119 8.31 1.09 -22.34
C ALA A 119 7.34 0.34 -21.42
N GLU A 120 7.82 -0.63 -20.64
CA GLU A 120 7.00 -1.34 -19.65
C GLU A 120 6.58 -0.40 -18.50
N LEU A 121 7.43 0.54 -18.08
CA LEU A 121 7.05 1.53 -17.07
C LEU A 121 5.98 2.49 -17.60
N VAL A 122 6.14 3.00 -18.81
CA VAL A 122 5.11 3.82 -19.48
C VAL A 122 3.79 3.05 -19.57
N GLN A 123 3.85 1.80 -20.06
CA GLN A 123 2.67 0.93 -20.15
C GLN A 123 2.01 0.72 -18.79
N TYR A 124 2.79 0.49 -17.72
CA TYR A 124 2.25 0.29 -16.38
C TYR A 124 1.57 1.56 -15.85
N LEU A 125 2.19 2.73 -16.02
CA LEU A 125 1.63 3.99 -15.54
C LEU A 125 0.36 4.38 -16.32
N GLN A 126 0.29 4.00 -17.59
CA GLN A 126 -0.87 4.25 -18.44
C GLN A 126 -2.02 3.26 -18.20
N THR A 127 -1.72 1.97 -18.09
CA THR A 127 -2.73 0.89 -18.13
C THR A 127 -2.90 0.15 -16.80
N GLY A 128 -1.96 0.35 -15.86
CA GLY A 128 -1.84 -0.44 -14.65
C GLY A 128 -1.47 -1.90 -14.89
N ARG A 129 -0.91 -2.25 -16.05
CA ARG A 129 -0.58 -3.64 -16.40
C ARG A 129 0.69 -3.75 -17.22
N VAL A 130 1.53 -4.70 -16.85
CA VAL A 130 2.59 -5.25 -17.70
C VAL A 130 2.52 -6.78 -17.63
N ALA A 131 2.39 -7.42 -18.78
CA ALA A 131 2.32 -8.88 -18.88
C ALA A 131 3.62 -9.51 -18.37
N GLY A 132 3.52 -10.57 -17.57
CA GLY A 132 4.69 -11.22 -16.96
C GLY A 132 5.44 -10.34 -15.95
N LYS A 133 4.84 -9.25 -15.46
CA LYS A 133 5.41 -8.43 -14.39
C LYS A 133 4.40 -8.02 -13.33
N ALA A 134 3.42 -7.18 -13.64
CA ALA A 134 2.57 -6.62 -12.59
C ALA A 134 1.22 -6.13 -13.07
N GLN A 135 0.29 -6.10 -12.13
CA GLN A 135 -1.01 -5.47 -12.26
C GLN A 135 -1.24 -4.61 -11.03
N ALA A 136 -1.65 -3.37 -11.25
CA ALA A 136 -1.98 -2.46 -10.17
C ALA A 136 -3.17 -3.01 -9.37
N ALA A 137 -3.22 -2.69 -8.09
CA ALA A 137 -4.34 -2.94 -7.20
C ALA A 137 -4.29 -1.88 -6.08
N GLY A 138 -5.37 -1.76 -5.32
CA GLY A 138 -5.45 -0.83 -4.19
C GLY A 138 -5.08 0.61 -4.58
N PRO A 139 -4.33 1.34 -3.72
CA PRO A 139 -3.99 2.75 -3.95
C PRO A 139 -3.26 3.03 -5.27
N MET A 140 -2.46 2.08 -5.76
CA MET A 140 -1.77 2.25 -7.04
C MET A 140 -2.74 2.16 -8.22
N ALA A 141 -3.77 1.30 -8.13
CA ALA A 141 -4.83 1.25 -9.14
C ALA A 141 -5.62 2.56 -9.18
N GLU A 142 -5.95 3.14 -8.03
CA GLU A 142 -6.60 4.46 -7.94
C GLU A 142 -5.73 5.59 -8.51
N ALA A 143 -4.42 5.57 -8.23
CA ALA A 143 -3.48 6.54 -8.78
C ALA A 143 -3.39 6.47 -10.32
N ILE A 144 -3.48 5.26 -10.88
CA ILE A 144 -3.54 5.08 -12.33
C ILE A 144 -4.88 5.56 -12.87
N GLU A 145 -5.98 5.09 -12.28
CA GLU A 145 -7.33 5.39 -12.74
C GLU A 145 -7.67 6.88 -12.69
N HIS A 146 -7.30 7.58 -11.63
CA HIS A 146 -7.73 8.96 -11.42
C HIS A 146 -6.66 9.99 -11.80
N SER A 147 -5.47 9.56 -12.24
CA SER A 147 -4.37 10.49 -12.53
C SER A 147 -3.47 10.01 -13.68
N LEU A 148 -2.67 8.96 -13.48
CA LEU A 148 -1.54 8.66 -14.36
C LEU A 148 -1.96 8.27 -15.78
N GLN A 149 -3.11 7.60 -15.95
CA GLN A 149 -3.62 7.25 -17.28
C GLN A 149 -3.97 8.46 -18.16
N HIS A 150 -4.09 9.65 -17.55
CA HIS A 150 -4.44 10.90 -18.25
C HIS A 150 -3.22 11.76 -18.59
N LEU A 151 -2.01 11.33 -18.23
CA LEU A 151 -0.79 12.06 -18.55
C LEU A 151 -0.45 11.92 -20.04
N PRO A 152 0.13 12.96 -20.67
CA PRO A 152 0.71 12.83 -22.00
C PRO A 152 1.83 11.78 -22.03
N ASP A 153 1.98 11.07 -23.16
CA ASP A 153 3.05 10.06 -23.35
C ASP A 153 4.46 10.61 -23.04
N ALA A 154 4.71 11.88 -23.35
CA ALA A 154 5.98 12.55 -23.07
C ALA A 154 6.27 12.67 -21.56
N ASP A 155 5.24 12.88 -20.74
CA ASP A 155 5.35 12.97 -19.30
C ASP A 155 5.58 11.58 -18.69
N LEU A 156 4.83 10.58 -19.15
CA LEU A 156 5.03 9.18 -18.76
C LEU A 156 6.44 8.70 -19.08
N LYS A 157 6.95 9.03 -20.27
CA LYS A 157 8.32 8.71 -20.67
C LYS A 157 9.35 9.42 -19.79
N SER A 158 9.15 10.71 -19.50
CA SER A 158 10.05 11.46 -18.62
C SER A 158 10.10 10.86 -17.21
N ILE A 159 8.95 10.46 -16.66
CA ILE A 159 8.87 9.71 -15.40
C ILE A 159 9.70 8.42 -15.48
N ALA A 160 9.52 7.62 -16.54
CA ALA A 160 10.26 6.38 -16.73
C ALA A 160 11.79 6.61 -16.80
N VAL A 161 12.23 7.61 -17.58
CA VAL A 161 13.65 7.99 -17.72
C VAL A 161 14.24 8.40 -16.37
N TYR A 162 13.50 9.17 -15.57
CA TYR A 162 13.96 9.57 -14.24
C TYR A 162 14.08 8.37 -13.30
N LEU A 163 13.02 7.56 -13.17
CA LEU A 163 12.98 6.41 -12.27
C LEU A 163 14.06 5.37 -12.60
N LYS A 164 14.35 5.15 -13.88
CA LYS A 164 15.42 4.26 -14.34
C LYS A 164 16.83 4.74 -13.99
N GLN A 165 16.99 5.98 -13.57
CA GLN A 165 18.27 6.59 -13.21
C GLN A 165 18.34 7.05 -11.75
N THR A 166 17.37 6.70 -10.89
CA THR A 166 17.47 6.99 -9.46
C THR A 166 18.63 6.21 -8.84
N ALA A 167 19.09 6.61 -7.66
CA ALA A 167 20.00 5.77 -6.88
C ALA A 167 19.33 4.43 -6.57
N ALA A 168 20.04 3.33 -6.81
CA ALA A 168 19.57 1.99 -6.48
C ALA A 168 19.61 1.81 -4.95
N VAL A 169 18.50 1.36 -4.38
CA VAL A 169 18.41 1.02 -2.95
C VAL A 169 18.06 -0.45 -2.85
N GLY A 170 18.87 -1.21 -2.11
CA GLY A 170 18.65 -2.63 -1.87
C GLY A 170 17.44 -2.91 -0.96
N GLY A 171 17.18 -4.19 -0.72
CA GLY A 171 16.05 -4.64 0.09
C GLY A 171 16.17 -6.11 0.45
N THR A 172 15.02 -6.76 0.66
CA THR A 172 14.90 -8.14 1.12
C THR A 172 14.62 -9.15 0.01
N GLU A 173 14.56 -8.69 -1.25
CA GLU A 173 14.29 -9.58 -2.38
C GLU A 173 15.56 -10.38 -2.74
N ALA A 174 15.40 -11.70 -2.90
CA ALA A 174 16.51 -12.58 -3.29
C ALA A 174 16.77 -12.56 -4.80
N GLN A 175 15.73 -12.30 -5.59
CA GLN A 175 15.75 -12.20 -7.05
C GLN A 175 14.58 -11.28 -7.49
N PRO A 176 14.54 -10.80 -8.75
CA PRO A 176 13.45 -9.95 -9.22
C PRO A 176 12.09 -10.61 -8.99
N ARG A 177 11.15 -9.92 -8.35
CA ARG A 177 9.85 -10.50 -7.97
C ARG A 177 9.09 -11.14 -9.15
N TYR A 178 9.22 -10.60 -10.35
CA TYR A 178 8.57 -11.14 -11.54
C TYR A 178 9.26 -12.40 -12.12
N SER A 179 10.40 -12.85 -11.57
CA SER A 179 11.05 -14.09 -12.03
C SER A 179 10.52 -15.35 -11.35
N TYR A 180 9.73 -15.20 -10.28
CA TYR A 180 9.15 -16.32 -9.54
C TYR A 180 8.00 -17.01 -10.30
N GLY A 181 7.82 -18.29 -9.95
CA GLY A 181 6.74 -19.13 -10.46
C GLY A 181 7.00 -19.72 -11.84
N THR A 182 6.28 -20.78 -12.14
CA THR A 182 6.16 -21.38 -13.47
C THR A 182 4.69 -21.75 -13.69
N PRO A 183 4.26 -21.97 -14.95
CA PRO A 183 2.97 -22.58 -15.22
C PRO A 183 3.01 -24.04 -14.76
N ASP A 184 2.73 -24.30 -13.48
CA ASP A 184 2.62 -25.67 -12.98
C ASP A 184 1.26 -26.25 -13.38
N VAL A 185 1.29 -27.02 -14.47
CA VAL A 185 0.13 -27.71 -15.06
C VAL A 185 -0.31 -28.94 -14.27
N LYS A 186 0.37 -29.32 -13.16
CA LYS A 186 0.15 -30.63 -12.54
C LYS A 186 -0.66 -30.63 -11.24
N ASN A 187 -0.80 -29.50 -10.54
CA ASN A 187 -1.33 -29.55 -9.17
C ASN A 187 -2.81 -29.19 -9.05
N GLU A 188 -3.35 -28.29 -9.87
CA GLU A 188 -4.79 -28.00 -9.81
C GLU A 188 -5.61 -29.07 -10.52
N GLU A 189 -5.38 -29.26 -11.83
CA GLU A 189 -6.18 -30.13 -12.68
C GLU A 189 -6.14 -31.59 -12.24
N ALA A 190 -4.98 -32.09 -11.79
CA ALA A 190 -4.81 -33.49 -11.41
C ALA A 190 -5.54 -33.87 -10.11
N LEU A 191 -5.88 -32.88 -9.27
CA LEU A 191 -6.59 -33.11 -8.01
C LEU A 191 -8.11 -32.95 -8.15
N ARG A 192 -8.61 -32.54 -9.32
CA ARG A 192 -10.06 -32.46 -9.58
C ARG A 192 -10.69 -33.85 -9.49
N GLY A 193 -11.74 -33.97 -8.68
CA GLY A 193 -12.42 -35.26 -8.44
C GLY A 193 -11.71 -36.16 -7.42
N ALA A 194 -10.64 -35.68 -6.76
CA ALA A 194 -10.02 -36.41 -5.67
C ALA A 194 -11.00 -36.58 -4.49
N THR A 195 -11.10 -37.80 -3.96
CA THR A 195 -12.01 -38.15 -2.85
C THR A 195 -11.30 -38.20 -1.48
N GLY A 196 -10.00 -37.88 -1.44
CA GLY A 196 -9.17 -37.92 -0.24
C GLY A 196 -8.99 -36.55 0.43
N THR A 197 -8.17 -36.51 1.50
CA THR A 197 -7.75 -35.25 2.10
C THR A 197 -6.82 -34.51 1.14
N VAL A 198 -7.29 -33.37 0.63
CA VAL A 198 -6.53 -32.44 -0.21
C VAL A 198 -6.17 -31.19 0.60
N ASP A 199 -5.20 -30.43 0.11
CA ASP A 199 -4.77 -29.16 0.72
C ASP A 199 -5.95 -28.18 0.83
N ALA A 200 -6.04 -27.45 1.95
CA ALA A 200 -7.14 -26.50 2.18
C ALA A 200 -7.07 -25.31 1.21
N GLY A 201 -5.87 -24.78 0.97
CA GLY A 201 -5.64 -23.70 0.02
C GLY A 201 -5.98 -24.10 -1.41
N TRP A 202 -5.64 -25.32 -1.81
CA TRP A 202 -6.07 -25.90 -3.09
C TRP A 202 -7.59 -25.92 -3.23
N ARG A 203 -8.34 -26.38 -2.20
CA ARG A 203 -9.82 -26.45 -2.28
C ARG A 203 -10.41 -25.08 -2.57
N ILE A 204 -9.90 -24.05 -1.88
CA ILE A 204 -10.34 -22.67 -2.05
C ILE A 204 -9.95 -22.16 -3.43
N PHE A 205 -8.70 -22.38 -3.86
CA PHE A 205 -8.22 -21.96 -5.17
C PHE A 205 -9.06 -22.59 -6.31
N SER A 206 -9.26 -23.91 -6.26
CA SER A 206 -10.05 -24.66 -7.25
C SER A 206 -11.50 -24.19 -7.28
N GLY A 207 -12.11 -23.97 -6.10
CA GLY A 207 -13.52 -23.56 -5.99
C GLY A 207 -13.79 -22.09 -6.31
N SER A 208 -12.85 -21.18 -6.04
CA SER A 208 -13.09 -19.73 -6.07
C SER A 208 -12.20 -18.93 -7.03
N CYS A 209 -11.00 -19.42 -7.35
CA CYS A 209 -9.98 -18.64 -8.08
C CYS A 209 -9.75 -19.16 -9.51
N ALA A 210 -9.72 -20.49 -9.67
CA ALA A 210 -9.33 -21.14 -10.92
C ALA A 210 -10.29 -20.87 -12.09
N ALA A 211 -11.54 -20.47 -11.83
CA ALA A 211 -12.48 -20.10 -12.88
C ALA A 211 -12.03 -18.87 -13.69
N CYS A 212 -11.36 -17.92 -13.04
CA CYS A 212 -10.87 -16.68 -13.66
C CYS A 212 -9.37 -16.77 -13.96
N HIS A 213 -8.57 -17.18 -12.97
CA HIS A 213 -7.12 -17.30 -13.10
C HIS A 213 -6.65 -18.54 -13.86
N GLN A 214 -7.58 -19.41 -14.25
CA GLN A 214 -7.35 -20.73 -14.85
C GLN A 214 -6.68 -21.71 -13.88
N ALA A 215 -6.83 -23.00 -14.17
CA ALA A 215 -6.23 -24.08 -13.40
C ALA A 215 -4.70 -24.01 -13.34
N THR A 216 -4.07 -23.53 -14.41
CA THR A 216 -2.62 -23.35 -14.52
C THR A 216 -2.15 -22.00 -13.98
N ALA A 217 -3.06 -21.18 -13.46
CA ALA A 217 -2.82 -19.84 -12.96
C ALA A 217 -2.19 -18.87 -13.98
N ASN A 218 -2.28 -19.16 -15.29
CA ASN A 218 -1.77 -18.30 -16.36
C ASN A 218 -2.68 -17.09 -16.63
N GLY A 219 -3.85 -17.04 -16.01
CA GLY A 219 -4.85 -16.00 -16.25
C GLY A 219 -5.43 -16.10 -17.66
N THR A 220 -6.05 -15.02 -18.12
CA THR A 220 -6.59 -14.94 -19.47
C THR A 220 -5.57 -14.29 -20.40
N GLY A 221 -5.42 -14.81 -21.63
CA GLY A 221 -4.45 -14.29 -22.60
C GLY A 221 -4.69 -12.84 -23.03
N ASN A 222 -5.92 -12.34 -22.88
CA ASN A 222 -6.26 -10.93 -23.09
C ASN A 222 -5.82 -10.01 -21.93
N GLY A 223 -5.30 -10.59 -20.83
CA GLY A 223 -4.78 -9.86 -19.69
C GLY A 223 -5.84 -9.34 -18.72
N GLU A 224 -7.11 -9.74 -18.88
CA GLU A 224 -8.24 -9.37 -18.01
C GLU A 224 -8.04 -9.91 -16.58
N TYR A 225 -7.73 -11.20 -16.49
CA TYR A 225 -7.26 -11.83 -15.26
C TYR A 225 -5.77 -12.12 -15.39
N PRO A 226 -4.93 -11.61 -14.48
CA PRO A 226 -3.49 -11.77 -14.62
C PRO A 226 -3.02 -13.17 -14.29
N SER A 227 -1.87 -13.51 -14.86
CA SER A 227 -1.05 -14.63 -14.42
C SER A 227 -0.64 -14.44 -12.96
N LEU A 228 -0.71 -15.52 -12.17
CA LEU A 228 -0.25 -15.54 -10.78
C LEU A 228 1.22 -15.96 -10.66
N PHE A 229 1.83 -16.47 -11.72
CA PHE A 229 3.28 -16.59 -11.86
C PHE A 229 3.83 -15.46 -12.72
N HIS A 230 5.14 -15.21 -12.61
CA HIS A 230 5.78 -14.03 -13.18
C HIS A 230 5.04 -12.75 -12.82
N ASN A 231 4.69 -12.62 -11.54
CA ASN A 231 3.91 -11.52 -11.02
C ASN A 231 4.57 -10.97 -9.76
N THR A 232 4.84 -9.66 -9.76
CA THR A 232 5.51 -8.99 -8.65
C THR A 232 4.73 -9.00 -7.34
N ALA A 233 3.41 -9.23 -7.37
CA ALA A 233 2.59 -9.37 -6.16
C ALA A 233 2.78 -10.73 -5.48
N THR A 234 2.84 -11.83 -6.27
CA THR A 234 3.02 -13.20 -5.75
C THR A 234 4.49 -13.56 -5.55
N GLY A 235 5.40 -12.88 -6.25
CA GLY A 235 6.85 -13.06 -6.12
C GLY A 235 7.52 -12.17 -5.07
N ALA A 236 6.78 -11.29 -4.39
CA ALA A 236 7.34 -10.40 -3.37
C ALA A 236 7.83 -11.16 -2.13
N SER A 237 8.83 -10.61 -1.45
CA SER A 237 9.29 -11.08 -0.14
C SER A 237 8.30 -10.82 1.01
N GLN A 238 7.27 -10.01 0.76
CA GLN A 238 6.16 -9.72 1.67
C GLN A 238 4.82 -10.09 1.00
N PRO A 239 3.95 -10.89 1.65
CA PRO A 239 2.71 -11.38 1.06
C PRO A 239 1.56 -10.36 1.09
N ASP A 240 1.77 -9.18 1.70
CA ASP A 240 0.74 -8.19 1.99
C ASP A 240 -0.10 -7.82 0.77
N ASN A 241 0.52 -7.56 -0.38
CA ASN A 241 -0.21 -7.19 -1.60
C ASN A 241 -1.04 -8.34 -2.17
N LEU A 242 -0.60 -9.60 -2.04
CA LEU A 242 -1.40 -10.75 -2.43
C LEU A 242 -2.63 -10.87 -1.51
N ILE A 243 -2.41 -10.82 -0.20
CA ILE A 243 -3.47 -10.92 0.80
C ILE A 243 -4.49 -9.77 0.63
N ALA A 244 -4.00 -8.54 0.47
CA ALA A 244 -4.83 -7.35 0.26
C ALA A 244 -5.66 -7.45 -1.03
N THR A 245 -5.07 -7.98 -2.10
CA THR A 245 -5.78 -8.22 -3.37
C THR A 245 -6.90 -9.24 -3.19
N ILE A 246 -6.71 -10.30 -2.41
CA ILE A 246 -7.77 -11.28 -2.11
C ILE A 246 -8.85 -10.65 -1.21
N LEU A 247 -8.45 -9.91 -0.17
CA LEU A 247 -9.37 -9.27 0.77
C LEU A 247 -10.27 -8.23 0.10
N HIS A 248 -9.69 -7.34 -0.70
CA HIS A 248 -10.36 -6.16 -1.23
C HIS A 248 -10.75 -6.28 -2.70
N GLY A 249 -10.26 -7.31 -3.39
CA GLY A 249 -10.44 -7.43 -4.83
C GLY A 249 -9.68 -6.34 -5.60
N VAL A 250 -10.05 -6.19 -6.86
CA VAL A 250 -9.60 -5.11 -7.73
C VAL A 250 -10.83 -4.59 -8.45
N ASP A 251 -11.05 -3.29 -8.40
CA ASP A 251 -12.05 -2.60 -9.21
C ASP A 251 -11.40 -1.32 -9.70
N ARG A 252 -11.25 -1.19 -11.02
CA ARG A 252 -10.75 0.03 -11.64
C ARG A 252 -11.23 0.18 -13.07
N THR A 253 -11.33 1.41 -13.55
CA THR A 253 -11.60 1.71 -14.96
C THR A 253 -10.39 2.37 -15.61
N VAL A 254 -9.81 1.69 -16.59
CA VAL A 254 -8.65 2.21 -17.33
C VAL A 254 -8.95 2.18 -18.81
N GLU A 255 -8.72 3.29 -19.49
CA GLU A 255 -9.03 3.47 -20.92
C GLU A 255 -10.51 3.15 -21.26
N GLY A 256 -11.43 3.40 -20.32
CA GLY A 256 -12.85 3.09 -20.48
C GLY A 256 -13.21 1.61 -20.31
N HIS A 257 -12.25 0.76 -19.94
CA HIS A 257 -12.45 -0.66 -19.67
C HIS A 257 -12.41 -0.93 -18.16
N ALA A 258 -13.51 -1.50 -17.65
CA ALA A 258 -13.58 -1.96 -16.26
C ALA A 258 -12.73 -3.22 -16.08
N ARG A 259 -11.89 -3.24 -15.05
CA ARG A 259 -11.01 -4.34 -14.66
C ARG A 259 -11.41 -4.79 -13.28
N PHE A 260 -11.93 -6.01 -13.20
CA PHE A 260 -12.58 -6.50 -11.99
C PHE A 260 -12.01 -7.84 -11.50
N MET A 261 -11.71 -7.89 -10.22
CA MET A 261 -11.49 -9.10 -9.43
C MET A 261 -12.35 -8.98 -8.17
N PRO A 262 -13.22 -9.96 -7.87
CA PRO A 262 -14.08 -9.87 -6.71
C PRO A 262 -13.27 -9.86 -5.41
N ALA A 263 -13.76 -9.11 -4.43
CA ALA A 263 -13.26 -9.15 -3.06
C ALA A 263 -13.73 -10.44 -2.37
N PHE A 264 -12.91 -11.02 -1.50
CA PHE A 264 -13.27 -12.18 -0.68
C PHE A 264 -13.28 -11.86 0.83
N GLY A 265 -12.90 -10.62 1.19
CA GLY A 265 -12.98 -10.10 2.55
C GLY A 265 -14.31 -9.43 2.85
N ASP A 266 -14.28 -8.37 3.67
CA ASP A 266 -15.49 -7.72 4.19
C ASP A 266 -16.30 -7.00 3.09
N ALA A 267 -15.63 -6.62 2.00
CA ALA A 267 -16.22 -6.00 0.83
C ALA A 267 -16.78 -6.99 -0.20
N ALA A 268 -16.76 -8.31 0.09
CA ALA A 268 -17.33 -9.32 -0.79
C ALA A 268 -18.82 -9.04 -1.05
N SER A 269 -19.17 -8.89 -2.33
CA SER A 269 -20.51 -8.54 -2.80
C SER A 269 -21.21 -9.71 -3.51
N PHE A 270 -20.45 -10.53 -4.25
CA PHE A 270 -20.96 -11.64 -5.07
C PHE A 270 -20.26 -12.97 -4.82
N THR A 271 -19.43 -13.02 -3.79
CA THR A 271 -18.56 -14.14 -3.42
C THR A 271 -18.79 -14.51 -1.97
N ASP A 272 -18.50 -15.77 -1.62
CA ASP A 272 -18.46 -16.17 -0.23
C ASP A 272 -17.34 -15.43 0.49
N ARG A 273 -17.66 -14.94 1.69
CA ARG A 273 -16.68 -14.29 2.56
C ARG A 273 -15.75 -15.35 3.11
N LEU A 274 -14.47 -15.25 2.74
CA LEU A 274 -13.43 -16.12 3.24
C LEU A 274 -12.97 -15.66 4.62
N SER A 275 -12.83 -16.62 5.53
CA SER A 275 -12.23 -16.36 6.84
C SER A 275 -10.75 -16.01 6.72
N ASP A 276 -10.16 -15.50 7.80
CA ASP A 276 -8.72 -15.22 7.82
C ASP A 276 -7.88 -16.47 7.60
N GLN A 277 -8.37 -17.63 8.05
CA GLN A 277 -7.71 -18.91 7.81
C GLN A 277 -7.82 -19.33 6.34
N ASP A 278 -9.00 -19.18 5.73
CA ASP A 278 -9.20 -19.51 4.31
C ASP A 278 -8.30 -18.66 3.40
N ILE A 279 -8.19 -17.36 3.68
CA ILE A 279 -7.32 -16.46 2.93
C ILE A 279 -5.84 -16.81 3.15
N ALA A 280 -5.45 -17.18 4.38
CA ALA A 280 -4.09 -17.63 4.66
C ALA A 280 -3.76 -18.91 3.89
N ASP A 281 -4.66 -19.89 3.89
CA ASP A 281 -4.50 -21.17 3.21
C ASP A 281 -4.37 -20.99 1.70
N VAL A 282 -5.27 -20.24 1.06
CA VAL A 282 -5.19 -19.99 -0.39
C VAL A 282 -3.97 -19.13 -0.76
N SER A 283 -3.57 -18.17 0.08
CA SER A 283 -2.35 -17.39 -0.16
C SER A 283 -1.11 -18.29 -0.11
N ASN A 284 -1.01 -19.18 0.88
CA ASN A 284 0.09 -20.12 0.98
C ASN A 284 0.13 -21.08 -0.22
N TYR A 285 -1.02 -21.56 -0.68
CA TYR A 285 -1.11 -22.35 -1.91
C TYR A 285 -0.58 -21.56 -3.12
N VAL A 286 -1.08 -20.35 -3.37
CA VAL A 286 -0.63 -19.52 -4.49
C VAL A 286 0.87 -19.20 -4.43
N LEU A 287 1.39 -18.84 -3.26
CA LEU A 287 2.81 -18.52 -3.08
C LEU A 287 3.71 -19.75 -3.28
N THR A 288 3.25 -20.93 -2.84
CA THR A 288 4.00 -22.19 -2.98
C THR A 288 4.04 -22.64 -4.45
N GLN A 289 2.91 -22.56 -5.13
CA GLN A 289 2.72 -23.14 -6.47
C GLN A 289 3.16 -22.18 -7.59
N TYR A 290 2.86 -20.89 -7.44
CA TYR A 290 2.97 -19.92 -8.53
C TYR A 290 3.81 -18.69 -8.17
N GLY A 291 4.17 -18.50 -6.90
CA GLY A 291 4.83 -17.29 -6.42
C GLY A 291 6.20 -17.53 -5.79
N ASN A 292 6.48 -16.78 -4.73
CA ASN A 292 7.67 -16.94 -3.90
C ASN A 292 7.42 -17.93 -2.75
N PRO A 293 7.86 -19.19 -2.84
CA PRO A 293 7.58 -20.21 -1.83
C PRO A 293 8.21 -19.91 -0.47
N ALA A 294 9.28 -19.09 -0.41
CA ALA A 294 9.89 -18.69 0.86
C ALA A 294 8.97 -17.81 1.73
N THR A 295 7.89 -17.28 1.14
CA THR A 295 6.89 -16.43 1.80
C THR A 295 5.57 -17.16 2.08
N ALA A 296 5.45 -18.43 1.67
CA ALA A 296 4.27 -19.28 1.91
C ALA A 296 4.20 -19.75 3.38
N LYS A 297 4.05 -18.79 4.28
CA LYS A 297 3.93 -18.96 5.74
C LYS A 297 2.93 -17.96 6.33
N VAL A 298 1.98 -17.52 5.52
CA VAL A 298 0.90 -16.60 5.90
C VAL A 298 0.06 -17.27 6.99
N SER A 299 -0.15 -16.58 8.09
CA SER A 299 -1.04 -17.03 9.16
C SER A 299 -2.39 -16.29 9.12
N ALA A 300 -3.43 -16.87 9.73
CA ALA A 300 -4.69 -16.17 9.94
C ALA A 300 -4.50 -14.84 10.69
N SER A 301 -3.52 -14.75 11.59
CA SER A 301 -3.22 -13.49 12.29
C SER A 301 -2.66 -12.41 11.34
N ASP A 302 -1.87 -12.79 10.33
CA ASP A 302 -1.36 -11.83 9.36
C ASP A 302 -2.50 -11.27 8.52
N VAL A 303 -3.43 -12.13 8.09
CA VAL A 303 -4.64 -11.72 7.36
C VAL A 303 -5.53 -10.84 8.23
N ALA A 304 -5.76 -11.20 9.49
CA ALA A 304 -6.57 -10.41 10.42
C ALA A 304 -6.02 -8.98 10.58
N VAL A 305 -4.69 -8.85 10.68
CA VAL A 305 -4.02 -7.54 10.76
C VAL A 305 -4.24 -6.73 9.49
N LEU A 306 -4.05 -7.33 8.31
CA LEU A 306 -4.25 -6.63 7.03
C LEU A 306 -5.72 -6.26 6.79
N ARG A 307 -6.66 -7.15 7.16
CA ARG A 307 -8.10 -6.87 7.14
C ARG A 307 -8.47 -5.69 8.03
N ALA A 308 -7.81 -5.54 9.17
CA ALA A 308 -8.01 -4.43 10.10
C ALA A 308 -7.31 -3.11 9.69
N GLY A 309 -6.72 -3.02 8.49
CA GLY A 309 -6.03 -1.81 8.02
C GLY A 309 -4.50 -1.88 8.10
N GLY A 310 -3.93 -3.03 8.43
CA GLY A 310 -2.50 -3.25 8.59
C GLY A 310 -1.97 -2.83 9.96
N LYS A 311 -0.65 -2.99 10.16
CA LYS A 311 -0.01 -2.62 11.42
C LYS A 311 -0.01 -1.10 11.58
N PRO A 312 -0.59 -0.54 12.65
CA PRO A 312 -0.60 0.90 12.87
C PRO A 312 0.84 1.43 12.98
N PRO A 313 1.12 2.67 12.55
CA PRO A 313 2.46 3.25 12.66
C PRO A 313 2.89 3.37 14.12
N PHE A 314 4.20 3.38 14.37
CA PHE A 314 4.78 3.43 15.73
C PHE A 314 4.16 4.55 16.59
N LEU A 315 4.00 5.75 16.03
CA LEU A 315 3.36 6.89 16.70
C LEU A 315 1.94 6.59 17.19
N ALA A 316 1.15 5.85 16.40
CA ALA A 316 -0.20 5.46 16.78
C ALA A 316 -0.19 4.38 17.88
N GLN A 317 0.79 3.46 17.86
CA GLN A 317 0.96 2.44 18.89
C GLN A 317 1.33 3.04 20.26
N VAL A 318 2.20 4.05 20.27
CA VAL A 318 2.66 4.70 21.52
C VAL A 318 1.78 5.86 21.98
N ARG A 319 0.78 6.27 21.18
CA ARG A 319 -0.20 7.31 21.52
C ARG A 319 -0.73 7.25 22.97
N PRO A 320 -1.21 6.10 23.50
CA PRO A 320 -1.71 6.03 24.87
C PRO A 320 -0.66 6.35 25.95
N LEU A 321 0.63 6.27 25.61
CA LEU A 321 1.74 6.55 26.53
C LEU A 321 2.21 8.01 26.47
N ILE A 322 1.86 8.78 25.42
CA ILE A 322 2.35 10.15 25.22
C ILE A 322 1.89 11.09 26.35
N LEU A 323 0.62 11.06 26.72
CA LEU A 323 0.09 11.93 27.77
C LEU A 323 0.68 11.60 29.16
N PRO A 324 0.70 10.32 29.62
CA PRO A 324 1.40 9.94 30.86
C PRO A 324 2.86 10.37 30.88
N ALA A 325 3.59 10.18 29.77
CA ALA A 325 5.00 10.57 29.67
C ALA A 325 5.18 12.09 29.83
N LEU A 326 4.35 12.90 29.18
CA LEU A 326 4.39 14.37 29.34
C LEU A 326 4.11 14.80 30.78
N VAL A 327 3.13 14.17 31.46
CA VAL A 327 2.84 14.45 32.87
C VAL A 327 4.04 14.13 33.76
N VAL A 328 4.69 12.98 33.55
CA VAL A 328 5.91 12.59 34.30
C VAL A 328 7.04 13.60 34.07
N VAL A 329 7.25 14.05 32.83
CA VAL A 329 8.27 15.07 32.51
C VAL A 329 7.96 16.40 33.21
N VAL A 330 6.71 16.86 33.16
CA VAL A 330 6.29 18.11 33.84
C VAL A 330 6.50 18.01 35.35
N LEU A 331 6.12 16.88 35.97
CA LEU A 331 6.34 16.64 37.40
C LEU A 331 7.83 16.60 37.75
N ALA A 332 8.67 15.99 36.91
CA ALA A 332 10.12 15.96 37.11
C ALA A 332 10.74 17.36 37.01
N VAL A 333 10.29 18.19 36.06
CA VAL A 333 10.73 19.59 35.91
C VAL A 333 10.31 20.42 37.12
N ILE A 334 9.07 20.27 37.61
CA ILE A 334 8.58 20.94 38.82
C ILE A 334 9.42 20.50 40.04
N ALA A 335 9.63 19.20 40.23
CA ALA A 335 10.44 18.67 41.33
C ALA A 335 11.87 19.21 41.28
N PHE A 336 12.49 19.24 40.10
CA PHE A 336 13.82 19.81 39.89
C PHE A 336 13.86 21.30 40.22
N ALA A 337 12.88 22.08 39.78
CA ALA A 337 12.77 23.51 40.07
C ALA A 337 12.61 23.76 41.59
N VAL A 338 11.77 22.97 42.27
CA VAL A 338 11.58 23.05 43.73
C VAL A 338 12.86 22.70 44.48
N LEU A 339 13.55 21.62 44.10
CA LEU A 339 14.82 21.23 44.70
C LEU A 339 15.91 22.28 44.50
N ARG A 340 15.97 22.91 43.32
CA ARG A 340 16.92 23.98 43.02
C ARG A 340 16.59 25.27 43.77
N GLY A 341 15.30 25.60 43.92
CA GLY A 341 14.83 26.72 44.73
C GLY A 341 15.18 26.57 46.21
N ARG A 342 14.97 25.37 46.78
CA ARG A 342 15.34 25.05 48.16
C ARG A 342 16.86 25.16 48.39
N ARG A 343 17.69 24.66 47.46
CA ARG A 343 19.16 24.79 47.56
C ARG A 343 19.65 26.25 47.53
N LYS A 344 18.95 27.15 46.83
CA LYS A 344 19.28 28.59 46.83
C LYS A 344 18.87 29.32 48.11
N GLN A 345 17.92 28.79 48.88
CA GLN A 345 17.48 29.38 50.16
C GLN A 345 18.30 28.91 51.35
N SER A 346 19.09 27.83 51.19
CA SER A 346 19.93 27.24 52.24
C SER A 346 21.43 27.55 52.08
N ALA A 347 21.80 28.43 51.14
CA ALA A 347 23.16 28.93 50.89
C ALA A 347 23.18 30.44 51.12
#